data_AF-A0A6M1U0U2-F1
#
_entry.id   AF-A0A6M1U0U2-F1
#
_cell.length_a   1.000
_cell.length_b   1.000
_cell.length_c   1.000
_cell.angle_alpha   90.00
_cell.angle_beta   90.00
_cell.angle_gamma   90.00
#
_symmetry.space_group_name_H-M   'P 1'
#
loop_
_entity.id
_entity.type
_entity.pdbx_description
1 polymer ?
#
loop_
_entity_poly.entity_id
_entity_poly.type
_entity_poly.pdbx_seq_one_letter_code
_entity_poly.pdbx_strand_id
1 'polypeptide(L)'
;MKLSLTLATLMIAAPALAADLPINKEPHINHILLQGFIGDAIADNCPALEPRKLRALGELNKLRAYAQEKGYSVAEIRAFVTSDTEKARGKAEAAEWLKAKGAEPGKEAEYCRIGREEIAKESLIGYLLRDTE
;
A
#
# COMPACT_ATOMS: atom_id res chain seq x y z
N MET A 1 67.21 3.36 -6.02
CA MET A 1 66.12 4.36 -6.02
C MET A 1 65.02 3.92 -6.97
N LYS A 2 63.98 3.24 -6.46
CA LYS A 2 62.67 3.06 -7.13
C LYS A 2 61.62 2.92 -6.03
N LEU A 3 60.96 4.03 -5.71
CA LEU A 3 59.89 4.11 -4.73
C LEU A 3 58.58 3.85 -5.49
N SER A 4 58.08 2.62 -5.44
CA SER A 4 56.77 2.28 -6.02
C SER A 4 55.68 2.65 -5.03
N LEU A 5 54.90 3.68 -5.35
CA LEU A 5 53.78 4.17 -4.55
C LEU A 5 52.52 3.35 -4.89
N THR A 6 52.18 2.38 -4.06
CA THR A 6 50.91 1.63 -4.15
C THR A 6 49.78 2.49 -3.57
N LEU A 7 48.91 3.01 -4.43
CA LEU A 7 47.71 3.75 -4.04
C LEU A 7 46.62 2.75 -3.65
N ALA A 8 46.40 2.54 -2.35
CA ALA A 8 45.31 1.71 -1.83
C ALA A 8 44.00 2.51 -1.82
N THR A 9 43.10 2.22 -2.75
CA THR A 9 41.73 2.73 -2.78
C THR A 9 40.90 2.07 -1.68
N LEU A 10 40.63 2.79 -0.59
CA LEU A 10 39.60 2.40 0.39
C LEU A 10 38.22 2.55 -0.25
N MET A 11 37.56 1.43 -0.56
CA MET A 11 36.12 1.42 -0.82
C MET A 11 35.40 1.69 0.50
N ILE A 12 34.79 2.87 0.64
CA ILE A 12 33.87 3.16 1.73
C ILE A 12 32.57 2.41 1.39
N ALA A 13 32.36 1.25 2.01
CA ALA A 13 31.08 0.58 1.98
C ALA A 13 30.08 1.45 2.75
N ALA A 14 29.14 2.09 2.04
CA ALA A 14 28.01 2.75 2.68
C ALA A 14 27.23 1.68 3.47
N PRO A 15 26.85 1.94 4.74
CA PRO A 15 26.06 0.99 5.49
C PRO A 15 24.73 0.78 4.76
N ALA A 16 24.43 -0.48 4.42
CA ALA A 16 23.10 -0.84 3.97
C ALA A 16 22.16 -0.61 5.17
N LEU A 17 21.24 0.36 5.04
CA LEU A 17 20.08 0.46 5.92
C LEU A 17 19.30 -0.83 5.73
N ALA A 18 19.42 -1.76 6.67
CA ALA A 18 18.63 -2.97 6.68
C ALA A 18 17.25 -2.64 7.24
N ALA A 19 16.19 -3.11 6.59
CA ALA A 19 14.85 -2.97 7.12
C ALA A 19 14.71 -3.75 8.45
N ASP A 20 14.11 -3.11 9.45
CA ASP A 20 13.99 -3.66 10.81
C ASP A 20 13.00 -4.85 10.91
N LEU A 21 12.08 -4.95 9.94
CA LEU A 21 11.01 -5.96 9.89
C LEU A 21 10.88 -6.51 8.47
N PRO A 22 10.38 -7.75 8.28
CA PRO A 22 9.91 -8.21 6.96
C PRO A 22 8.87 -7.24 6.39
N ILE A 23 8.90 -7.00 5.07
CA ILE A 23 8.02 -6.00 4.43
C ILE A 23 6.52 -6.23 4.70
N ASN A 24 6.08 -7.49 4.83
CA ASN A 24 4.70 -7.82 5.15
C ASN A 24 4.33 -7.62 6.64
N LYS A 25 5.29 -7.23 7.49
CA LYS A 25 5.08 -6.86 8.90
C LYS A 25 5.31 -5.37 9.16
N GLU A 26 5.69 -4.59 8.16
CA GLU A 26 5.88 -3.15 8.31
C GLU A 26 4.51 -2.46 8.50
N PRO A 27 4.24 -1.79 9.64
CA PRO A 27 2.92 -1.28 9.96
C PRO A 27 2.40 -0.21 8.98
N HIS A 28 3.26 0.70 8.51
CA HIS A 28 2.84 1.77 7.61
C HIS A 28 2.43 1.23 6.24
N ILE A 29 3.23 0.32 5.67
CA ILE A 29 2.95 -0.38 4.41
C ILE A 29 1.63 -1.14 4.49
N ASN A 30 1.43 -1.93 5.54
CA ASN A 30 0.19 -2.70 5.71
C ASN A 30 -1.03 -1.78 5.91
N HIS A 31 -0.88 -0.69 6.67
CA HIS A 31 -1.97 0.27 6.88
C HIS A 31 -2.42 0.90 5.56
N ILE A 32 -1.50 1.41 4.75
CA ILE A 32 -1.83 2.06 3.47
C ILE A 32 -2.44 1.07 2.47
N LEU A 33 -1.87 -0.14 2.36
CA LEU A 33 -2.42 -1.16 1.47
C LEU A 33 -3.84 -1.59 1.89
N LEU A 34 -4.10 -1.72 3.19
CA LEU A 34 -5.44 -2.02 3.69
C LEU A 34 -6.46 -0.96 3.27
N GLN A 35 -6.11 0.33 3.35
CA GLN A 35 -7.00 1.41 2.88
C GLN A 35 -7.30 1.27 1.38
N GLY A 36 -6.28 0.91 0.58
CA GLY A 36 -6.44 0.62 -0.85
C GLY A 36 -7.39 -0.55 -1.11
N PHE A 37 -7.23 -1.68 -0.40
CA PHE A 37 -8.11 -2.84 -0.54
C PHE A 37 -9.56 -2.54 -0.10
N ILE A 38 -9.75 -1.72 0.93
CA ILE A 38 -11.09 -1.28 1.34
C ILE A 38 -11.73 -0.42 0.24
N GLY A 39 -10.98 0.54 -0.32
CA GLY A 39 -11.45 1.36 -1.43
C GLY A 39 -11.83 0.54 -2.68
N ASP A 40 -11.00 -0.44 -3.04
CA ASP A 40 -11.25 -1.37 -4.15
C ASP A 40 -12.53 -2.18 -3.92
N ALA A 41 -12.68 -2.77 -2.73
CA ALA A 41 -13.87 -3.53 -2.37
C ALA A 41 -15.15 -2.67 -2.36
N ILE A 42 -15.07 -1.40 -1.95
CA ILE A 42 -16.20 -0.47 -2.03
C ILE A 42 -16.58 -0.21 -3.48
N ALA A 43 -15.61 0.13 -4.33
CA ALA A 43 -15.87 0.41 -5.75
C ALA A 43 -16.42 -0.81 -6.49
N ASP A 44 -15.94 -2.01 -6.17
CA ASP A 44 -16.43 -3.27 -6.77
C ASP A 44 -17.89 -3.59 -6.40
N ASN A 45 -18.37 -3.09 -5.25
CA ASN A 45 -19.70 -3.40 -4.71
C ASN A 45 -20.66 -2.21 -4.68
N CYS A 46 -20.24 -1.03 -5.15
CA CYS A 46 -21.06 0.17 -5.22
C CYS A 46 -20.88 0.86 -6.59
N PRO A 47 -21.82 0.70 -7.53
CA PRO A 47 -21.72 1.29 -8.87
C PRO A 47 -21.63 2.82 -8.90
N ALA A 48 -22.12 3.50 -7.87
CA ALA A 48 -22.07 4.95 -7.72
C ALA A 48 -20.67 5.47 -7.35
N LEU A 49 -19.79 4.62 -6.83
CA LEU A 49 -18.47 5.00 -6.35
C LEU A 49 -17.38 4.42 -7.25
N GLU A 50 -16.53 5.30 -7.78
CA GLU A 50 -15.46 4.91 -8.68
C GLU A 50 -14.07 5.13 -8.07
N PRO A 51 -13.07 4.28 -8.42
CA PRO A 51 -11.71 4.45 -7.96
C PRO A 51 -11.01 5.60 -8.70
N ARG A 52 -10.37 6.49 -7.96
CA ARG A 52 -9.49 7.54 -8.50
C ARG A 52 -8.11 6.96 -8.81
N LYS A 53 -8.00 6.23 -9.93
CA LYS A 53 -6.80 5.46 -10.34
C LYS A 53 -5.50 6.27 -10.29
N LEU A 54 -5.50 7.54 -10.71
CA LEU A 54 -4.31 8.40 -10.65
C LEU A 54 -3.86 8.70 -9.22
N ARG A 55 -4.81 8.84 -8.28
CA ARG A 55 -4.50 9.02 -6.86
C ARG A 55 -3.96 7.73 -6.25
N ALA A 56 -4.58 6.59 -6.56
CA ALA A 56 -4.10 5.28 -6.13
C ALA A 56 -2.66 5.02 -6.61
N LEU A 57 -2.36 5.32 -7.88
CA LEU A 57 -1.00 5.23 -8.42
C LEU A 57 -0.02 6.16 -7.68
N GLY A 58 -0.46 7.38 -7.35
CA GLY A 58 0.32 8.32 -6.54
C GLY A 58 0.68 7.76 -5.16
N GLU A 59 -0.29 7.20 -4.43
CA GLU A 59 -0.05 6.60 -3.11
C GLU A 59 0.85 5.37 -3.19
N LEU A 60 0.68 4.50 -4.20
CA LEU A 60 1.57 3.35 -4.41
C LEU A 60 3.02 3.78 -4.70
N ASN A 61 3.21 4.88 -5.44
CA ASN A 61 4.55 5.42 -5.70
C ASN A 61 5.19 5.98 -4.43
N LYS A 62 4.43 6.71 -3.59
CA LYS A 62 4.90 7.17 -2.27
C LYS A 62 5.27 5.99 -1.38
N LEU A 63 4.43 4.96 -1.33
CA LEU A 63 4.65 3.77 -0.52
C LEU A 63 5.90 2.99 -0.97
N ARG A 64 6.12 2.90 -2.28
CA ARG A 64 7.34 2.31 -2.84
C ARG A 64 8.57 3.11 -2.42
N ALA A 65 8.55 4.44 -2.52
CA ALA A 65 9.66 5.28 -2.12
C ALA A 65 9.97 5.12 -0.62
N TYR A 66 8.92 5.13 0.23
CA TYR A 66 9.03 4.85 1.66
C TYR A 66 9.69 3.49 1.92
N ALA A 67 9.24 2.43 1.24
CA ALA A 67 9.81 1.09 1.43
C ALA A 67 11.30 1.05 1.05
N GLN A 68 11.69 1.73 -0.02
CA GLN A 68 13.10 1.81 -0.42
C GLN A 68 13.94 2.60 0.59
N GLU A 69 13.42 3.71 1.13
CA GLU A 69 14.07 4.48 2.19
C GLU A 69 14.26 3.66 3.47
N LYS A 70 13.31 2.77 3.80
CA LYS A 70 13.41 1.81 4.90
C LYS A 70 14.40 0.66 4.65
N GLY A 71 14.97 0.55 3.45
CA GLY A 71 15.97 -0.47 3.12
C GLY A 71 15.44 -1.70 2.37
N TYR A 72 14.15 -1.74 2.03
CA TYR A 72 13.60 -2.86 1.25
C TYR A 72 14.09 -2.80 -0.19
N SER A 73 14.57 -3.93 -0.70
CA SER A 73 15.04 -4.00 -2.09
C SER A 73 13.87 -3.91 -3.08
N VAL A 74 14.12 -3.45 -4.31
CA VAL A 74 13.09 -3.42 -5.37
C VAL A 74 12.53 -4.82 -5.64
N ALA A 75 13.38 -5.85 -5.57
CA ALA A 75 12.98 -7.24 -5.77
C ALA A 75 12.05 -7.72 -4.66
N GLU A 76 12.35 -7.39 -3.40
CA GLU A 76 11.51 -7.70 -2.24
C GLU A 76 10.16 -6.99 -2.31
N ILE A 77 10.15 -5.69 -2.61
CA ILE A 77 8.92 -4.91 -2.81
C ILE A 77 8.06 -5.55 -3.91
N ARG A 78 8.67 -5.90 -5.05
CA ARG A 78 7.97 -6.54 -6.16
C ARG A 78 7.38 -7.88 -5.73
N ALA A 79 8.20 -8.75 -5.12
CA ALA A 79 7.76 -10.07 -4.65
C ALA A 79 6.58 -9.96 -3.69
N PHE A 80 6.61 -8.97 -2.78
CA PHE A 80 5.53 -8.70 -1.86
C PHE A 80 4.24 -8.24 -2.56
N VAL A 81 4.30 -7.18 -3.37
CA VAL A 81 3.07 -6.62 -4.00
C VAL A 81 2.49 -7.50 -5.10
N THR A 82 3.28 -8.42 -5.67
CA THR A 82 2.78 -9.40 -6.66
C THR A 82 2.33 -10.72 -6.04
N SER A 83 2.58 -10.95 -4.75
CA SER A 83 2.22 -12.20 -4.07
C SER A 83 0.69 -12.35 -3.97
N ASP A 84 0.16 -13.41 -4.55
CA ASP A 84 -1.27 -13.72 -4.45
C ASP A 84 -1.69 -14.03 -3.01
N THR A 85 -0.80 -14.63 -2.22
CA THR A 85 -1.02 -14.86 -0.79
C THR A 85 -1.18 -13.55 -0.01
N GLU A 86 -0.32 -12.56 -0.26
CA GLU A 86 -0.39 -11.27 0.44
C GLU A 86 -1.59 -10.44 -0.04
N LYS A 87 -1.94 -10.50 -1.33
CA LYS A 87 -3.18 -9.90 -1.84
C LYS A 87 -4.42 -10.54 -1.22
N ALA A 88 -4.47 -11.87 -1.12
CA ALA A 88 -5.57 -12.59 -0.50
C ALA A 88 -5.72 -12.21 0.98
N ARG A 89 -4.59 -12.10 1.70
CA ARG A 89 -4.56 -11.61 3.08
C ARG A 89 -5.15 -10.19 3.19
N GLY A 90 -4.66 -9.25 2.38
CA GLY A 90 -5.14 -7.86 2.40
C GLY A 90 -6.63 -7.73 2.05
N LYS A 91 -7.12 -8.52 1.07
CA LYS A 91 -8.54 -8.59 0.74
C LYS A 91 -9.39 -9.14 1.88
N ALA A 92 -8.92 -10.17 2.57
CA ALA A 92 -9.61 -10.73 3.74
C ALA A 92 -9.68 -9.71 4.89
N GLU A 93 -8.58 -9.00 5.17
CA GLU A 93 -8.55 -7.94 6.19
C GLU A 93 -9.52 -6.79 5.84
N ALA A 94 -9.57 -6.38 4.57
CA ALA A 94 -10.53 -5.37 4.11
C ALA A 94 -11.98 -5.85 4.25
N ALA A 95 -12.27 -7.11 3.90
CA ALA A 95 -13.60 -7.70 4.04
C ALA A 95 -14.05 -7.75 5.50
N GLU A 96 -13.17 -8.13 6.43
CA GLU A 96 -13.49 -8.13 7.87
C GLU A 96 -13.74 -6.70 8.39
N TRP A 97 -12.95 -5.71 7.95
CA TRP A 97 -13.17 -4.31 8.31
C TRP A 97 -14.53 -3.78 7.82
N LEU A 98 -14.91 -4.13 6.58
CA LEU A 98 -16.18 -3.74 5.97
C LEU A 98 -17.37 -4.44 6.64
N LYS A 99 -17.22 -5.73 6.94
CA LYS A 99 -18.22 -6.52 7.66
C LYS A 99 -18.51 -5.96 9.05
N ALA A 100 -17.47 -5.53 9.77
CA ALA A 100 -17.63 -4.87 11.07
C ALA A 100 -18.43 -3.55 10.99
N LYS A 101 -18.64 -3.00 9.79
CA LYS A 101 -19.45 -1.80 9.50
C LYS A 101 -20.77 -2.09 8.82
N GLY A 102 -21.12 -3.37 8.66
CA GLY A 102 -22.38 -3.83 8.08
C GLY A 102 -22.33 -4.17 6.59
N ALA A 103 -21.20 -3.93 5.90
CA ALA A 103 -21.05 -4.27 4.48
C ALA A 103 -20.58 -5.73 4.33
N GLU A 104 -21.46 -6.54 3.73
CA GLU A 104 -21.22 -7.95 3.38
C GLU A 104 -21.70 -8.19 1.94
N PRO A 105 -21.23 -9.25 1.25
CA PRO A 105 -21.65 -9.54 -0.10
C PRO A 105 -23.18 -9.48 -0.29
N GLY A 106 -23.63 -8.72 -1.28
CA GLY A 106 -25.05 -8.47 -1.57
C GLY A 106 -25.67 -7.24 -0.88
N LYS A 107 -24.95 -6.55 0.01
CA LYS A 107 -25.41 -5.32 0.68
C LYS A 107 -24.85 -4.05 0.04
N GLU A 108 -25.12 -3.84 -1.25
CA GLU A 108 -24.63 -2.68 -2.03
C GLU A 108 -24.81 -1.33 -1.30
N ALA A 109 -26.01 -1.09 -0.75
CA ALA A 109 -26.33 0.15 -0.04
C ALA A 109 -25.37 0.44 1.14
N GLU A 110 -24.88 -0.60 1.82
CA GLU A 110 -23.92 -0.45 2.92
C GLU A 110 -22.52 -0.09 2.41
N TYR A 111 -22.07 -0.69 1.30
CA TYR A 111 -20.81 -0.30 0.66
C TYR A 111 -20.85 1.16 0.20
N CYS A 112 -21.94 1.57 -0.46
CA CYS A 112 -22.12 2.96 -0.90
C CYS A 112 -22.16 3.94 0.28
N ARG A 113 -22.90 3.62 1.34
CA ARG A 113 -22.96 4.43 2.57
C ARG A 113 -21.57 4.60 3.18
N ILE A 114 -20.84 3.50 3.38
CA ILE A 114 -19.49 3.54 3.96
C ILE A 114 -18.55 4.37 3.07
N GLY A 115 -18.56 4.16 1.75
CA GLY A 115 -17.70 4.93 0.85
C GLY A 115 -17.98 6.43 0.89
N ARG A 116 -19.26 6.83 0.92
CA ARG A 116 -19.65 8.25 1.10
C ARG A 116 -19.21 8.81 2.44
N GLU A 117 -19.35 8.04 3.52
CA GLU A 117 -18.85 8.44 4.84
C GLU A 117 -17.33 8.64 4.85
N GLU A 118 -16.57 7.77 4.18
CA GLU A 118 -15.12 7.90 4.07
C GLU A 118 -14.70 9.10 3.20
N ILE A 119 -15.45 9.39 2.12
CA ILE A 119 -15.28 10.62 1.33
C ILE A 119 -15.53 11.86 2.20
N ALA A 120 -16.62 11.88 2.96
CA ALA A 120 -16.98 13.01 3.83
C ALA A 120 -15.97 13.25 4.97
N LYS A 121 -15.32 12.18 5.45
CA LYS A 121 -14.23 12.25 6.45
C LYS A 121 -12.88 12.66 5.86
N GLU A 122 -12.77 12.78 4.54
CA GLU A 122 -11.50 12.99 3.84
C GLU A 122 -10.44 11.94 4.22
N SER A 123 -10.87 10.71 4.49
CA SER A 123 -9.95 9.63 4.84
C SER A 123 -9.14 9.18 3.62
N LEU A 124 -8.12 8.34 3.82
CA LEU A 124 -7.39 7.78 2.68
C LEU A 124 -8.32 6.94 1.77
N ILE A 125 -9.26 6.18 2.33
CA ILE A 125 -10.28 5.46 1.55
C ILE A 125 -11.11 6.46 0.71
N GLY A 126 -11.61 7.51 1.35
CA GLY A 126 -12.38 8.55 0.66
C GLY A 126 -11.59 9.30 -0.40
N TYR A 127 -10.31 9.60 -0.13
CA TYR A 127 -9.40 10.23 -1.08
C TYR A 127 -9.20 9.38 -2.35
N LEU A 128 -9.24 8.06 -2.22
CA LEU A 128 -9.13 7.10 -3.33
C LEU A 128 -10.44 6.89 -4.09
N LEU A 129 -11.57 7.38 -3.59
CA LEU A 129 -12.90 7.20 -4.20
C LEU A 129 -13.47 8.52 -4.73
N ARG A 130 -14.34 8.43 -5.72
CA ARG A 130 -15.21 9.55 -6.13
C ARG A 130 -16.66 9.07 -6.15
N ASP A 131 -17.54 9.90 -5.62
CA ASP A 131 -18.97 9.75 -5.87
C ASP A 131 -19.29 10.30 -7.26
N THR A 132 -20.18 9.60 -7.96
CA THR A 132 -20.60 9.91 -9.33
C THR A 132 -22.09 10.20 -9.43
N GLU A 133 -22.81 10.09 -8.31
CA GLU A 133 -24.20 10.54 -8.14
C GLU A 133 -24.31 12.01 -7.75
#